data_AF-A0A293M1A0-F1
#
_entry.id   AF-A0A293M1A0-F1
#
_cell.length_a   1.000
_cell.length_b   1.000
_cell.length_c   1.000
_cell.angle_alpha   90.00
_cell.angle_beta   90.00
_cell.angle_gamma   90.00
#
_symmetry.space_group_name_H-M   'P 1'
#
loop_
_entity.id
_entity.type
_entity.pdbx_description
1 polymer ?
#
loop_
_entity_poly.entity_id
_entity_poly.type
_entity_poly.pdbx_seq_one_letter_code
_entity_poly.pdbx_strand_id
1 'polypeptide(L)'
;MTTGRRSRPIPQLRCVGGSAGCSNPPDVVQCYNRGMDGNDVQWECKAEMSKAQRFGALRVICEGYDYPGDPYILQGSCGLEYKLELTGYGDKHGSRGSYHHHGSSGDFLYFCFGALILGFVIVVCCIICVACIAAVSSSDTGTVYTAVHTQDPYAPSAPHCSEGEWLPHHYHTSGVRI
;
A
#
# COMPACT_ATOMS: atom_id res chain seq x y z
N MET A 1 -20.97 -30.06 -1.72
CA MET A 1 -21.78 -29.88 -2.95
C MET A 1 -23.17 -30.40 -2.67
N THR A 2 -24.20 -29.86 -3.32
CA THR A 2 -25.58 -30.31 -3.16
C THR A 2 -25.83 -31.62 -3.91
N THR A 3 -26.84 -32.36 -3.49
CA THR A 3 -27.42 -33.43 -4.30
C THR A 3 -28.27 -32.81 -5.42
N GLY A 4 -28.52 -33.57 -6.48
CA GLY A 4 -29.43 -33.17 -7.54
C GLY A 4 -29.97 -34.41 -8.22
N ARG A 5 -31.30 -34.45 -8.42
CA ARG A 5 -31.94 -35.54 -9.18
C ARG A 5 -32.10 -35.14 -10.63
N ARG A 6 -32.49 -33.90 -10.87
CA ARG A 6 -32.71 -33.33 -12.21
C ARG A 6 -31.79 -32.16 -12.50
N SER A 7 -31.41 -31.42 -11.47
CA SER A 7 -30.46 -30.32 -11.59
C SER A 7 -29.03 -30.80 -11.39
N ARG A 8 -28.06 -30.05 -11.93
CA ARG A 8 -26.63 -30.30 -11.66
C ARG A 8 -26.31 -29.86 -10.23
N PRO A 9 -25.48 -30.62 -9.49
CA PRO A 9 -24.96 -30.21 -8.19
C PRO A 9 -24.36 -28.81 -8.19
N ILE A 10 -24.65 -28.04 -7.14
CA ILE A 10 -24.08 -26.70 -6.89
C ILE A 10 -23.29 -26.68 -5.57
N PRO A 11 -22.44 -25.68 -5.32
CA PRO A 11 -21.87 -25.46 -4.00
C PRO A 11 -22.97 -25.27 -2.96
N GLN A 12 -22.86 -25.94 -1.81
CA GLN A 12 -23.82 -25.79 -0.69
C GLN A 12 -23.75 -24.39 -0.07
N LEU A 13 -22.58 -23.76 -0.12
CA LEU A 13 -22.35 -22.43 0.43
C LEU A 13 -21.49 -21.65 -0.55
N ARG A 14 -21.97 -20.50 -1.02
CA ARG A 14 -21.30 -19.68 -2.03
C ARG A 14 -21.37 -18.20 -1.69
N CYS A 15 -20.21 -17.61 -1.39
CA CYS A 15 -20.07 -16.16 -1.31
C CYS A 15 -20.02 -15.58 -2.72
N VAL A 16 -20.90 -14.60 -3.01
CA VAL A 16 -21.01 -13.95 -4.33
C VAL A 16 -20.55 -12.49 -4.33
N GLY A 17 -19.91 -12.03 -3.25
CA GLY A 17 -19.32 -10.70 -3.11
C GLY A 17 -19.89 -9.91 -1.93
N GLY A 18 -19.96 -8.58 -2.08
CA GLY A 18 -20.35 -7.64 -1.03
C GLY A 18 -19.18 -6.75 -0.59
N SER A 19 -19.45 -5.71 0.21
CA SER A 19 -18.42 -4.73 0.62
C SER A 19 -17.30 -5.32 1.48
N ALA A 20 -17.56 -6.41 2.20
CA ALA A 20 -16.54 -7.12 2.97
C ALA A 20 -15.71 -8.10 2.13
N GLY A 21 -16.12 -8.36 0.88
CA GLY A 21 -15.54 -9.40 0.03
C GLY A 21 -15.77 -10.82 0.56
N CYS A 22 -15.14 -11.79 -0.09
CA CYS A 22 -15.28 -13.22 0.22
C CYS A 22 -14.01 -13.83 0.85
N SER A 23 -13.13 -13.01 1.43
CA SER A 23 -11.84 -13.47 1.97
C SER A 23 -11.99 -14.24 3.28
N ASN A 24 -12.94 -13.85 4.13
CA ASN A 24 -13.20 -14.50 5.43
C ASN A 24 -14.68 -14.90 5.52
N PRO A 25 -15.14 -15.88 4.72
CA PRO A 25 -16.51 -16.38 4.79
C PRO A 25 -16.73 -17.24 6.04
N PRO A 26 -17.97 -17.36 6.55
CA PRO A 26 -18.29 -18.34 7.57
C PRO A 26 -18.15 -19.77 7.02
N ASP A 27 -17.65 -20.69 7.84
CA ASP A 27 -17.54 -22.11 7.48
C ASP A 27 -18.89 -22.81 7.43
N VAL A 28 -19.80 -22.40 8.32
CA VAL A 28 -21.12 -23.03 8.50
C VAL A 28 -22.20 -21.95 8.59
N VAL A 29 -23.29 -22.17 7.86
CA VAL A 29 -24.50 -21.36 7.92
C VAL A 29 -25.70 -22.25 8.15
N GLN A 30 -26.58 -21.85 9.07
CA GLN A 30 -27.82 -22.52 9.40
C GLN A 30 -28.98 -21.67 8.92
N CYS A 31 -29.75 -22.18 7.95
CA CYS A 31 -30.94 -21.51 7.44
C CYS A 31 -32.21 -22.19 7.97
N TYR A 32 -33.16 -21.37 8.39
CA TYR A 32 -34.43 -21.78 8.97
C TYR A 32 -35.57 -21.28 8.10
N ASN A 33 -36.52 -22.15 7.79
CA ASN A 33 -37.78 -21.75 7.17
C ASN A 33 -38.62 -21.02 8.22
N ARG A 34 -38.94 -19.74 7.96
CA ARG A 34 -39.75 -18.86 8.82
C ARG A 34 -41.20 -18.74 8.37
N GLY A 35 -41.61 -19.49 7.37
CA GLY A 35 -42.95 -19.49 6.80
C GLY A 35 -42.94 -19.14 5.32
N MET A 36 -44.12 -18.86 4.78
CA MET A 36 -44.31 -18.39 3.40
C MET A 36 -44.97 -17.02 3.43
N ASP A 37 -44.60 -16.15 2.49
CA ASP A 37 -45.22 -14.83 2.31
C ASP A 37 -46.41 -14.84 1.33
N GLY A 38 -46.82 -16.03 0.89
CA GLY A 38 -47.87 -16.26 -0.12
C GLY A 38 -47.32 -16.83 -1.43
N ASN A 39 -46.07 -16.54 -1.77
CA ASN A 39 -45.42 -17.04 -2.99
C ASN A 39 -44.16 -17.86 -2.67
N ASP A 40 -43.29 -17.32 -1.81
CA ASP A 40 -41.96 -17.88 -1.57
C ASP A 40 -41.71 -18.14 -0.08
N VAL A 41 -40.84 -19.13 0.18
CA VAL A 41 -40.39 -19.47 1.53
C VAL A 41 -39.48 -18.35 2.06
N GLN A 42 -39.79 -17.88 3.26
CA GLN A 42 -39.00 -16.89 3.97
C GLN A 42 -37.90 -17.60 4.76
N TRP A 43 -36.65 -17.38 4.36
CA TRP A 43 -35.49 -18.00 4.99
C TRP A 43 -34.80 -17.03 5.96
N GLU A 44 -34.50 -17.51 7.16
CA GLU A 44 -33.58 -16.83 8.08
C GLU A 44 -32.30 -17.63 8.18
N CYS A 45 -31.18 -17.04 7.77
CA CYS A 45 -29.87 -17.68 7.84
C CYS A 45 -29.01 -17.05 8.94
N LYS A 46 -28.38 -17.90 9.76
CA LYS A 46 -27.49 -17.55 10.86
C LYS A 46 -26.15 -18.21 10.69
N ALA A 47 -25.10 -17.51 11.08
CA ALA A 47 -23.74 -18.04 11.10
C ALA A 47 -22.92 -17.33 12.18
N GLU A 48 -21.88 -18.00 12.65
CA GLU A 48 -20.85 -17.38 13.47
C GLU A 48 -19.87 -16.64 12.56
N MET A 49 -19.78 -15.33 12.72
CA MET A 49 -18.89 -14.47 11.94
C MET A 49 -18.41 -13.30 12.80
N SER A 50 -17.34 -12.63 12.37
CA SER A 50 -16.83 -11.45 13.08
C SER A 50 -17.90 -10.36 13.13
N LYS A 51 -17.93 -9.59 14.22
CA LYS A 51 -18.86 -8.45 14.37
C LYS A 51 -18.66 -7.37 13.31
N ALA A 52 -17.50 -7.35 12.63
CA ALA A 52 -17.18 -6.46 11.52
C ALA A 52 -17.94 -6.78 10.23
N GLN A 53 -18.62 -7.94 10.17
CA GLN A 53 -19.32 -8.43 9.00
C GLN A 53 -20.77 -8.80 9.33
N ARG A 54 -21.60 -8.75 8.30
CA ARG A 54 -22.98 -9.25 8.34
C ARG A 54 -23.36 -9.81 6.98
N PHE A 55 -24.41 -10.64 6.96
CA PHE A 55 -25.04 -11.00 5.71
C PHE A 55 -25.70 -9.78 5.04
N GLY A 56 -25.46 -9.65 3.74
CA GLY A 56 -26.20 -8.77 2.84
C GLY A 56 -27.36 -9.52 2.19
N ALA A 57 -27.44 -9.47 0.86
CA ALA A 57 -28.40 -10.25 0.11
C ALA A 57 -28.13 -11.77 0.29
N LEU A 58 -29.21 -12.53 0.50
CA LEU A 58 -29.21 -13.98 0.68
C LEU A 58 -30.16 -14.62 -0.33
N ARG A 59 -29.79 -15.79 -0.86
CA ARG A 59 -30.64 -16.59 -1.74
C ARG A 59 -30.42 -18.07 -1.45
N VAL A 60 -31.48 -18.73 -0.96
CA VAL A 60 -31.51 -20.19 -0.82
C VAL A 60 -32.06 -20.79 -2.11
N ILE A 61 -31.40 -21.82 -2.62
CA ILE A 61 -31.73 -22.47 -3.88
C ILE A 61 -31.86 -23.96 -3.60
N CYS A 62 -33.07 -24.50 -3.73
CA CYS A 62 -33.36 -25.91 -3.48
C CYS A 62 -34.05 -26.55 -4.70
N GLU A 63 -33.88 -27.86 -4.87
CA GLU A 63 -34.63 -28.62 -5.87
C GLU A 63 -35.94 -29.13 -5.26
N GLY A 64 -37.07 -28.86 -5.93
CA GLY A 64 -38.36 -29.44 -5.56
C GLY A 64 -38.36 -30.95 -5.78
N TYR A 65 -39.08 -31.70 -4.92
CA TYR A 65 -39.00 -33.15 -4.89
C TYR A 65 -39.53 -33.81 -6.17
N ASP A 66 -40.75 -33.47 -6.60
CA ASP A 66 -41.41 -34.03 -7.78
C ASP A 66 -41.50 -33.06 -8.96
N TYR A 67 -41.44 -31.74 -8.75
CA TYR A 67 -41.41 -30.72 -9.81
C TYR A 67 -40.83 -29.37 -9.33
N PRO A 68 -40.48 -28.43 -10.23
CA PRO A 68 -40.06 -27.08 -9.83
C PRO A 68 -41.17 -26.35 -9.06
N GLY A 69 -40.88 -25.84 -7.86
CA GLY A 69 -41.88 -25.17 -7.01
C GLY A 69 -42.74 -26.10 -6.15
N ASP A 70 -42.38 -27.39 -6.07
CA ASP A 70 -42.99 -28.35 -5.14
C ASP A 70 -42.84 -27.87 -3.67
N PRO A 71 -43.90 -27.96 -2.83
CA PRO A 71 -43.80 -27.65 -1.40
C PRO A 71 -42.79 -28.53 -0.64
N TYR A 72 -42.46 -29.71 -1.15
CA TYR A 72 -41.43 -30.59 -0.63
C TYR A 72 -40.11 -30.42 -1.39
N ILE A 73 -39.01 -30.44 -0.62
CA ILE A 73 -37.66 -30.23 -1.13
C ILE A 73 -36.89 -31.55 -1.12
N LEU A 74 -36.11 -31.80 -2.18
CA LEU A 74 -35.19 -32.93 -2.25
C LEU A 74 -34.09 -32.81 -1.19
N GLN A 75 -33.91 -33.86 -0.39
CA GLN A 75 -32.91 -33.89 0.67
C GLN A 75 -31.49 -33.65 0.14
N GLY A 76 -30.78 -32.71 0.76
CA GLY A 76 -29.41 -32.34 0.39
C GLY A 76 -29.28 -31.45 -0.86
N SER A 77 -30.40 -31.04 -1.47
CA SER A 77 -30.39 -30.26 -2.71
C SER A 77 -30.21 -28.75 -2.51
N CYS A 78 -30.35 -28.27 -1.27
CA CYS A 78 -30.29 -26.84 -0.98
C CYS A 78 -28.86 -26.31 -0.95
N GLY A 79 -28.62 -25.22 -1.68
CA GLY A 79 -27.44 -24.37 -1.58
C GLY A 79 -27.79 -22.95 -1.16
N LEU A 80 -26.84 -22.25 -0.55
CA LEU A 80 -26.96 -20.85 -0.15
C LEU A 80 -25.98 -19.99 -0.92
N GLU A 81 -26.51 -18.95 -1.55
CA GLU A 81 -25.73 -17.83 -2.08
C GLU A 81 -25.90 -16.61 -1.19
N TYR A 82 -24.79 -15.95 -0.86
CA TYR A 82 -24.81 -14.82 0.06
C TYR A 82 -23.77 -13.76 -0.28
N LYS A 83 -24.07 -12.52 0.11
CA LYS A 83 -23.10 -11.42 0.16
C LYS A 83 -22.67 -11.14 1.59
N LEU A 84 -21.42 -10.72 1.77
CA LEU A 84 -20.91 -10.23 3.04
C LEU A 84 -20.70 -8.72 2.99
N GLU A 85 -21.31 -8.04 3.95
CA GLU A 85 -21.23 -6.59 4.09
C GLU A 85 -20.49 -6.21 5.37
N LEU A 86 -19.76 -5.10 5.32
CA LEU A 86 -19.15 -4.52 6.50
C LEU A 86 -20.22 -3.89 7.40
N THR A 87 -20.07 -4.03 8.72
CA THR A 87 -20.98 -3.45 9.72
C THR A 87 -20.50 -2.11 10.26
N GLY A 88 -19.29 -1.69 9.92
CA GLY A 88 -18.59 -0.55 10.54
C GLY A 88 -18.08 -0.82 11.96
N TYR A 89 -18.25 -2.05 12.47
CA TYR A 89 -17.76 -2.44 13.78
C TYR A 89 -16.22 -2.51 13.77
N GLY A 90 -15.58 -1.58 14.48
CA GLY A 90 -14.13 -1.45 14.48
C GLY A 90 -13.59 -0.37 13.54
N ASP A 91 -14.42 0.52 12.99
CA ASP A 91 -13.99 1.76 12.31
C ASP A 91 -13.40 2.78 13.31
N LYS A 92 -12.40 2.34 14.07
CA LYS A 92 -11.40 3.18 14.72
C LYS A 92 -10.07 2.85 14.01
N HIS A 93 -9.80 3.58 12.93
CA HIS A 93 -8.63 3.44 12.05
C HIS A 93 -8.57 2.18 11.20
N GLY A 94 -8.62 2.35 9.87
CA GLY A 94 -8.05 1.32 9.00
C GLY A 94 -8.58 1.17 7.59
N SER A 95 -9.20 2.19 6.97
CA SER A 95 -9.03 2.29 5.52
C SER A 95 -7.54 2.53 5.26
N ARG A 96 -6.80 1.44 5.00
CA ARG A 96 -5.69 1.45 4.05
C ARG A 96 -6.29 1.81 2.69
N GLY A 97 -6.73 3.07 2.57
CA GLY A 97 -6.88 3.71 1.29
C GLY A 97 -5.51 3.67 0.66
N SER A 98 -5.44 3.13 -0.56
CA SER A 98 -4.34 3.37 -1.47
C SER A 98 -3.82 4.79 -1.26
N TYR A 99 -2.50 4.92 -1.06
CA TYR A 99 -1.79 6.18 -1.02
C TYR A 99 -2.03 6.95 -2.32
N HIS A 100 -3.18 7.60 -2.44
CA HIS A 100 -3.34 8.73 -3.33
C HIS A 100 -2.76 9.90 -2.56
N HIS A 101 -1.58 10.33 -3.00
CA HIS A 101 -0.96 11.58 -2.60
C HIS A 101 -1.93 12.73 -2.85
N HIS A 102 -2.84 12.99 -1.90
CA HIS A 102 -3.43 14.30 -1.74
C HIS A 102 -2.33 15.16 -1.15
N GLY A 103 -1.59 15.83 -2.03
CA GLY A 103 -0.66 16.90 -1.66
C GLY A 103 -1.38 17.84 -0.72
N SER A 104 -0.92 17.85 0.53
CA SER A 104 -1.36 18.82 1.52
C SER A 104 -1.02 20.19 0.99
N SER A 105 -1.91 21.17 1.13
CA SER A 105 -1.67 22.56 0.74
C SER A 105 -0.39 23.14 1.37
N GLY A 106 0.14 22.51 2.43
CA GLY A 106 1.44 22.82 3.02
C GLY A 106 2.64 22.36 2.19
N ASP A 107 2.55 21.23 1.48
CA ASP A 107 3.65 20.69 0.68
C ASP A 107 3.87 21.53 -0.59
N PHE A 108 2.79 21.98 -1.22
CA PHE A 108 2.89 22.89 -2.37
C PHE A 108 3.59 24.19 -1.99
N LEU A 109 3.22 24.79 -0.84
CA LEU A 109 3.88 25.99 -0.35
C LEU A 109 5.35 25.73 -0.02
N TYR A 110 5.68 24.60 0.61
CA TYR A 110 7.07 24.25 0.94
C TYR A 110 7.94 24.04 -0.30
N PHE A 111 7.41 23.39 -1.34
CA PHE A 111 8.08 23.25 -2.63
C PHE A 111 8.23 24.59 -3.36
N CYS A 112 7.20 25.45 -3.33
CA CYS A 112 7.28 26.78 -3.92
C CYS A 112 8.33 27.66 -3.22
N PHE A 113 8.32 27.71 -1.89
CA PHE A 113 9.33 28.45 -1.14
C PHE A 113 10.72 27.86 -1.35
N GLY A 114 10.86 26.53 -1.37
CA GLY A 114 12.13 25.87 -1.68
C GLY A 114 12.67 26.22 -3.06
N ALA A 115 11.83 26.23 -4.09
CA ALA A 115 12.21 26.58 -5.45
C ALA A 115 12.59 28.05 -5.61
N LEU A 116 11.87 28.96 -4.93
CA LEU A 116 12.19 30.40 -4.93
C LEU A 116 13.51 30.68 -4.24
N ILE A 117 13.78 30.04 -3.11
CA ILE A 117 15.04 30.18 -2.37
C ILE A 117 16.20 29.61 -3.20
N LEU A 118 16.05 28.42 -3.78
CA LEU A 118 17.09 27.82 -4.63
C LEU A 118 17.37 28.67 -5.86
N GLY A 119 16.33 29.17 -6.53
CA GLY A 119 16.47 30.07 -7.67
C GLY A 119 17.18 31.38 -7.29
N PHE A 120 16.83 31.98 -6.15
CA PHE A 120 17.49 33.19 -5.67
C PHE A 120 18.98 32.96 -5.37
N VAL A 121 19.33 31.85 -4.72
CA VAL A 121 20.72 31.49 -4.43
C VAL A 121 21.51 31.31 -5.73
N ILE A 122 20.96 30.64 -6.73
CA ILE A 122 21.60 30.46 -8.03
C ILE A 122 21.85 31.81 -8.71
N VAL A 123 20.86 32.71 -8.72
CA VAL A 123 21.01 34.04 -9.33
C VAL A 123 22.07 34.87 -8.62
N VAL A 124 22.10 34.87 -7.29
CA VAL A 124 23.12 35.58 -6.51
C VAL A 124 24.51 34.99 -6.77
N CYS A 125 24.66 33.66 -6.79
CA CYS A 125 25.91 33.01 -7.15
C CYS A 125 26.35 33.36 -8.57
N CYS A 126 25.44 33.36 -9.55
CA CYS A 126 25.74 33.78 -10.92
C CYS A 126 26.20 35.23 -10.99
N ILE A 127 25.56 36.16 -10.27
CA ILE A 127 25.97 37.57 -10.22
C ILE A 127 27.37 37.70 -9.63
N ILE A 128 27.66 36.99 -8.53
CA ILE A 128 29.00 36.97 -7.92
C ILE A 128 30.02 36.39 -8.89
N CYS A 129 29.73 35.25 -9.54
CA CYS A 129 30.62 34.64 -10.51
C CYS A 129 30.87 35.56 -11.72
N VAL A 130 29.84 36.21 -12.26
CA VAL A 130 29.98 37.15 -13.37
C VAL A 130 30.77 38.38 -12.94
N ALA A 131 30.54 38.90 -11.74
CA ALA A 131 31.34 40.00 -11.19
C ALA A 131 32.81 39.58 -10.99
N CYS A 132 33.08 38.35 -10.53
CA CYS A 132 34.43 37.81 -10.41
C CYS A 132 35.09 37.60 -11.78
N ILE A 133 34.34 37.13 -12.78
CA ILE A 133 34.84 36.96 -14.15
C ILE A 133 35.09 38.33 -14.83
N ALA A 134 34.25 39.33 -14.55
CA ALA A 134 34.47 40.70 -15.01
C ALA A 134 35.63 41.39 -14.27
N ALA A 135 35.85 41.04 -12.99
CA ALA A 135 36.98 41.52 -12.20
C ALA A 135 38.31 40.89 -12.67
N VAL A 136 38.30 39.62 -13.10
CA VAL A 136 39.51 38.98 -13.65
C VAL A 136 39.85 39.51 -15.04
N SER A 137 38.86 39.88 -15.86
CA SER A 137 39.11 40.53 -17.15
C SER A 137 39.53 42.01 -17.04
N SER A 138 39.38 42.63 -15.87
CA SER A 138 39.93 43.98 -15.59
C SER A 138 41.25 43.96 -14.80
N SER A 139 41.72 42.77 -14.38
CA SER A 139 43.03 42.61 -13.73
C SER A 139 44.17 42.28 -14.70
N ASP A 140 43.88 42.13 -16.00
CA ASP A 140 44.88 41.86 -17.04
C ASP A 140 45.36 43.17 -17.70
N THR A 141 45.94 44.05 -16.89
CA THR A 141 46.93 45.02 -17.36
C THR A 141 48.19 44.89 -16.53
N GLY A 142 49.07 44.01 -17.03
CA GLY A 142 50.51 44.23 -17.06
C GLY A 142 51.24 44.35 -15.73
N THR A 143 51.76 43.22 -15.24
CA THR A 143 53.03 43.23 -14.52
C THR A 143 54.04 42.40 -15.29
N VAL A 144 55.00 43.13 -15.86
CA VAL A 144 56.21 42.69 -16.52
C VAL A 144 56.89 41.60 -15.67
N TYR A 145 57.19 40.45 -16.29
CA TYR A 145 58.15 39.49 -15.76
C TYR A 145 59.54 40.14 -15.75
N THR A 146 59.96 40.68 -14.61
CA THR A 146 61.41 40.85 -14.34
C THR A 146 61.88 39.64 -13.56
N ALA A 147 62.63 38.78 -14.27
CA ALA A 147 63.41 37.72 -13.65
C ALA A 147 64.44 38.35 -12.71
N VAL A 148 64.22 38.20 -11.39
CA VAL A 148 65.25 38.42 -10.38
C VAL A 148 65.63 37.04 -9.85
N HIS A 149 66.77 36.57 -10.32
CA HIS A 149 67.42 35.36 -9.87
C HIS A 149 68.12 35.67 -8.54
N THR A 150 67.45 35.45 -7.42
CA THR A 150 68.07 35.41 -6.09
C THR A 150 67.95 34.00 -5.55
N GLN A 151 69.08 33.32 -5.49
CA GLN A 151 69.27 32.06 -4.77
C GLN A 151 69.10 32.33 -3.28
N ASP A 152 68.08 31.74 -2.67
CA ASP A 152 68.06 31.57 -1.22
C ASP A 152 68.29 30.09 -0.87
N PRO A 153 69.33 29.80 -0.06
CA PRO A 153 69.60 28.48 0.48
C PRO A 153 68.68 28.23 1.69
N TYR A 154 68.53 26.96 2.07
CA TYR A 154 67.75 26.43 3.20
C TYR A 154 66.31 25.99 2.90
N ALA A 155 66.21 24.76 2.44
CA ALA A 155 65.08 23.88 2.74
C ALA A 155 65.32 23.19 4.09
N PRO A 156 64.32 23.13 5.00
CA PRO A 156 64.26 22.13 6.05
C PRO A 156 63.37 20.95 5.65
N SER A 157 63.92 19.78 5.92
CA SER A 157 63.45 18.41 5.72
C SER A 157 62.06 18.08 6.29
N ALA A 158 61.33 17.26 5.55
CA ALA A 158 60.09 16.58 5.93
C ALA A 158 60.32 15.48 6.99
N PRO A 159 59.33 15.20 7.86
CA PRO A 159 59.27 13.94 8.59
C PRO A 159 58.21 12.98 8.05
N HIS A 160 58.70 11.80 7.69
CA HIS A 160 58.15 10.44 7.77
C HIS A 160 56.63 10.21 7.87
N CYS A 161 56.07 9.52 6.86
CA CYS A 161 54.88 8.68 7.01
C CYS A 161 55.26 7.31 7.60
N SER A 162 54.43 6.79 8.49
CA SER A 162 54.47 5.41 9.00
C SER A 162 53.12 4.74 8.75
N GLU A 163 53.17 3.61 8.05
CA GLU A 163 52.06 2.70 7.76
C GLU A 163 51.50 2.08 9.05
N GLY A 164 50.18 1.87 9.07
CA GLY A 164 49.45 1.22 10.16
C GLY A 164 48.34 0.34 9.59
N GLU A 165 48.38 -0.93 9.97
CA GLU A 165 47.86 -2.11 9.30
C GLU A 165 46.41 -2.47 9.70
N TRP A 166 45.83 -3.37 8.90
CA TRP A 166 44.47 -3.92 8.87
C TRP A 166 43.95 -4.57 10.16
N LEU A 167 42.63 -4.50 10.40
CA LEU A 167 41.83 -5.62 10.93
C LEU A 167 40.33 -5.49 10.54
N PRO A 168 39.68 -6.51 9.97
CA PRO A 168 38.22 -6.58 9.79
C PRO A 168 37.59 -7.48 10.85
N HIS A 169 36.51 -7.04 11.51
CA HIS A 169 35.73 -7.91 12.39
C HIS A 169 34.26 -8.04 11.95
N HIS A 170 33.99 -9.24 11.44
CA HIS A 170 32.84 -10.13 11.64
C HIS A 170 31.39 -9.68 11.45
N TYR A 171 30.81 -10.32 10.42
CA TYR A 171 29.46 -10.87 10.34
C TYR A 171 28.82 -11.30 11.66
N HIS A 172 27.53 -11.00 11.83
CA HIS A 172 26.61 -11.91 12.50
C HIS A 172 25.26 -11.98 11.78
N THR A 173 24.90 -13.22 11.49
CA THR A 173 23.75 -13.76 10.78
C THR A 173 22.49 -13.83 11.65
N SER A 174 21.35 -13.59 10.97
CA SER A 174 20.13 -14.41 10.99
C SER A 174 19.32 -14.56 12.28
N GLY A 175 18.08 -14.07 12.22
CA GLY A 175 16.94 -14.59 12.99
C GLY A 175 15.81 -14.97 12.03
N VAL A 176 15.47 -16.27 11.99
CA VAL A 176 14.31 -16.85 11.30
C VAL A 176 13.12 -16.84 12.26
N ARG A 177 11.95 -16.45 11.76
CA ARG A 177 10.68 -16.42 12.50
C ARG A 177 9.79 -17.56 11.96
N ILE A 178 9.22 -18.34 12.88
CA ILE A 178 8.20 -19.37 12.64
C ILE A 178 6.92 -18.67 12.16
#